data_AF-D6X4X8-F1
#
_entry.id   AF-D6X4X8-F1
#
_cell.length_a   1.000
_cell.length_b   1.000
_cell.length_c   1.000
_cell.angle_alpha   90.00
_cell.angle_beta   90.00
_cell.angle_gamma   90.00
#
_symmetry.space_group_name_H-M   'P 1'
#
loop_
_entity.id
_entity.type
_entity.pdbx_description
1 polymer ?
#
loop_
_entity_poly.entity_id
_entity_poly.type
_entity_poly.pdbx_seq_one_letter_code
_entity_poly.pdbx_strand_id
1 'polypeptide(L)'
;MSTKREVVKNFPYYYLFKICIDFGYSNVVKRLNICCITMIVMFHLTQIHYMQENFSKELILKYGSGIALGIYTILSMSVQMLIEHEIKDLIAEALFSMWAVDSCGPQVEKLILRRAKVMNIIYCSIFAWFALMATVMLPMWGDHSEWLLYDPILVEDVKTRLKIIYYLSTFIIFPMIAFSAIRLPGILLYGILQIHMQIMLINHKLVQVSEDLDDLNNVKKIDQDDYQERIYKELCLCVEHHIKIKLYVKSGLYASK
;
A
#
# COMPACT_ATOMS: atom_id res chain seq x y z
N MET A 1 23.33 -10.45 -14.41
CA MET A 1 22.59 -10.35 -13.12
C MET A 1 22.44 -8.89 -12.61
N SER A 2 22.98 -7.86 -13.29
CA SER A 2 22.72 -6.44 -12.93
C SER A 2 21.50 -5.81 -13.62
N THR A 3 20.87 -6.50 -14.58
CA THR A 3 19.89 -5.89 -15.51
C THR A 3 18.44 -5.80 -15.00
N LYS A 4 18.01 -6.60 -14.02
CA LYS A 4 16.65 -6.49 -13.45
C LYS A 4 16.52 -5.47 -12.32
N ARG A 5 17.60 -5.18 -11.59
CA ARG A 5 17.56 -4.33 -10.39
C ARG A 5 17.64 -2.84 -10.71
N GLU A 6 18.33 -2.47 -11.78
CA GLU A 6 18.48 -1.07 -12.22
C GLU A 6 17.23 -0.54 -12.93
N VAL A 7 16.58 -1.36 -13.76
CA VAL A 7 15.31 -1.02 -14.43
C VAL A 7 14.21 -0.69 -13.41
N VAL A 8 14.18 -1.39 -12.28
CA VAL A 8 13.19 -1.16 -11.22
C VAL A 8 13.53 0.07 -10.36
N LYS A 9 14.81 0.48 -10.26
CA LYS A 9 15.23 1.65 -9.47
C LYS A 9 14.84 2.98 -10.14
N ASN A 10 14.75 2.98 -11.47
CA ASN A 10 14.23 4.09 -12.27
C ASN A 10 12.70 4.02 -12.46
N PHE A 11 12.05 2.99 -11.89
CA PHE A 11 10.61 2.84 -11.99
C PHE A 11 9.90 3.89 -11.10
N PRO A 12 8.86 4.58 -11.61
CA PRO A 12 8.07 5.51 -10.83
C PRO A 12 7.51 4.84 -9.58
N TYR A 13 7.50 5.58 -8.47
CA TYR A 13 6.92 5.11 -7.20
C TYR A 13 7.61 3.87 -6.58
N TYR A 14 8.89 3.64 -6.92
CA TYR A 14 9.71 2.51 -6.45
C TYR A 14 9.62 2.24 -4.94
N TYR A 15 9.70 3.28 -4.11
CA TYR A 15 9.71 3.10 -2.65
C TYR A 15 8.38 2.54 -2.12
N LEU A 16 7.27 3.01 -2.68
CA LEU A 16 5.94 2.55 -2.31
C LEU A 16 5.75 1.08 -2.68
N PHE A 17 6.17 0.70 -3.89
CA PHE A 17 6.22 -0.70 -4.31
C PHE A 17 7.09 -1.55 -3.38
N LYS A 18 8.32 -1.12 -3.13
CA LYS A 18 9.28 -1.92 -2.37
C LYS A 18 8.88 -2.11 -0.90
N ILE A 19 8.34 -1.07 -0.26
CA ILE A 19 7.99 -1.11 1.16
C ILE A 19 6.65 -1.81 1.36
N CYS A 20 5.61 -1.41 0.63
CA CYS A 20 4.25 -1.92 0.87
C CYS A 20 4.01 -3.31 0.26
N ILE A 21 4.63 -3.60 -0.88
CA ILE A 21 4.39 -4.82 -1.66
C ILE A 21 5.54 -5.82 -1.43
N ASP A 22 6.77 -5.52 -1.88
CA ASP A 22 7.88 -6.48 -1.80
C ASP A 22 8.21 -6.86 -0.35
N PHE A 23 8.45 -5.87 0.50
CA PHE A 23 8.77 -6.11 1.91
C PHE A 23 7.54 -6.60 2.67
N GLY A 24 6.39 -5.96 2.47
CA GLY A 24 5.13 -6.32 3.14
C GLY A 24 4.68 -7.77 2.90
N TYR A 25 4.88 -8.30 1.69
CA TYR A 25 4.57 -9.70 1.35
C TYR A 25 5.78 -10.63 1.40
N SER A 26 6.87 -10.22 2.05
CA SER A 26 8.00 -11.10 2.28
C SER A 26 7.64 -12.21 3.27
N ASN A 27 8.24 -13.39 3.10
CA ASN A 27 8.03 -14.53 4.00
C ASN A 27 8.36 -14.21 5.47
N VAL A 28 9.31 -13.30 5.70
CA VAL A 28 9.69 -12.85 7.05
C VAL A 28 8.55 -12.05 7.68
N VAL A 29 8.05 -11.02 6.99
CA VAL A 29 6.96 -10.17 7.48
C VAL A 29 5.68 -10.98 7.66
N LYS A 30 5.39 -11.95 6.77
CA LYS A 30 4.25 -12.85 6.91
C LYS A 30 4.30 -13.69 8.19
N ARG A 31 5.44 -14.30 8.47
CA ARG A 31 5.63 -15.06 9.72
C ARG A 31 5.50 -14.17 10.96
N LEU A 32 6.11 -12.98 10.92
CA LEU A 32 5.97 -12.00 12.01
C LEU A 32 4.51 -11.58 12.20
N ASN A 33 3.77 -11.35 11.11
CA ASN A 33 2.36 -10.99 11.16
C ASN A 33 1.51 -12.08 11.83
N ILE A 34 1.70 -13.36 11.44
CA ILE A 34 1.02 -14.50 12.08
C ILE A 34 1.35 -14.55 13.57
N CYS A 35 2.63 -14.44 13.95
CA CYS A 35 3.03 -14.42 15.36
C CYS A 35 2.38 -13.26 16.12
N CYS A 36 2.35 -12.05 15.55
CA CYS A 36 1.71 -10.89 16.15
C CYS A 36 0.20 -11.09 16.32
N ILE A 37 -0.51 -11.57 15.29
CA ILE A 37 -1.94 -11.85 15.37
C ILE A 37 -2.22 -12.83 16.51
N THR A 38 -1.47 -13.94 16.59
CA THR A 38 -1.64 -14.93 17.67
C THR A 38 -1.43 -14.29 19.05
N MET A 39 -0.38 -13.48 19.23
CA MET A 39 -0.14 -12.80 20.50
C MET A 39 -1.25 -11.80 20.86
N ILE A 40 -1.70 -10.99 19.89
CA ILE A 40 -2.78 -10.00 20.10
C ILE A 40 -4.08 -10.72 20.46
N VAL A 41 -4.44 -11.80 19.78
CA VAL A 41 -5.63 -12.62 20.09
C VAL A 41 -5.55 -13.16 21.52
N MET A 42 -4.39 -13.71 21.92
CA MET A 42 -4.21 -14.21 23.29
C MET A 42 -4.38 -13.09 24.33
N PHE A 43 -3.81 -11.91 24.10
CA PHE A 43 -3.99 -10.76 25.00
C PHE A 43 -5.45 -10.30 25.07
N HIS A 44 -6.14 -10.27 23.93
CA HIS A 44 -7.56 -9.90 23.87
C HIS A 44 -8.45 -10.90 24.61
N LEU A 45 -8.19 -12.20 24.47
CA LEU A 45 -8.93 -13.23 25.21
C LEU A 45 -8.73 -13.08 26.72
N THR A 46 -7.51 -12.81 27.18
CA THR A 46 -7.24 -12.55 28.60
C THR A 46 -7.98 -11.31 29.10
N GLN A 47 -7.98 -10.22 28.32
CA GLN A 47 -8.71 -8.99 28.68
C GLN A 47 -10.22 -9.23 28.77
N ILE A 48 -10.80 -9.95 27.80
CA ILE A 48 -12.24 -10.28 27.79
C ILE A 48 -12.58 -11.16 29.01
N HIS A 49 -11.76 -12.16 29.32
CA HIS A 49 -11.96 -13.03 30.48
C HIS A 49 -11.98 -12.23 31.78
N TYR A 50 -10.97 -11.39 32.01
CA TYR A 50 -10.90 -10.53 33.20
C TYR A 50 -12.09 -9.59 33.32
N MET A 51 -12.55 -9.02 32.19
CA MET A 51 -13.75 -8.16 32.18
C MET A 51 -15.03 -8.92 32.49
N GLN A 52 -15.12 -10.21 32.13
CA GLN A 52 -16.27 -11.04 32.46
C GLN A 52 -16.30 -11.37 33.95
N GLU A 53 -15.14 -11.67 34.55
CA GLU A 53 -15.02 -11.96 35.99
C GLU A 53 -15.25 -10.71 36.86
N ASN A 54 -14.73 -9.56 36.44
CA ASN A 54 -14.79 -8.30 37.17
C ASN A 54 -15.74 -7.29 36.54
N PHE A 55 -16.90 -7.77 36.06
CA PHE A 55 -17.81 -6.99 35.24
C PHE A 55 -18.27 -5.69 35.93
N SER A 56 -17.93 -4.56 35.31
CA SER A 56 -18.29 -3.21 35.75
C SER A 56 -18.56 -2.33 34.53
N LYS A 57 -19.58 -1.47 34.64
CA LYS A 57 -19.88 -0.48 33.59
C LYS A 57 -18.71 0.48 33.37
N GLU A 58 -17.98 0.82 34.43
CA GLU A 58 -16.80 1.68 34.38
C GLU A 58 -15.66 0.99 33.63
N LEU A 59 -15.50 -0.32 33.82
CA LEU A 59 -14.48 -1.12 33.13
C LEU A 59 -14.72 -1.14 31.61
N ILE A 60 -15.98 -1.31 31.19
CA ILE A 60 -16.37 -1.27 29.77
C ILE A 60 -16.17 0.12 29.18
N LEU A 61 -16.60 1.17 29.88
CA LEU A 61 -16.45 2.54 29.40
C LEU A 61 -14.97 2.94 29.26
N LYS A 62 -14.12 2.48 30.18
CA LYS A 62 -12.69 2.81 30.17
C LYS A 62 -11.91 2.05 29.09
N TYR A 63 -12.13 0.74 28.95
CA TYR A 63 -11.28 -0.12 28.11
C TYR A 63 -11.94 -0.67 26.83
N GLY A 64 -13.26 -0.49 26.68
CA GLY A 64 -14.01 -1.03 25.54
C GLY A 64 -13.53 -0.49 24.20
N SER A 65 -13.09 0.77 24.14
CA SER A 65 -12.49 1.38 22.95
C SER A 65 -11.18 0.70 22.54
N GLY A 66 -10.31 0.37 23.51
CA GLY A 66 -9.06 -0.36 23.28
C GLY A 66 -9.30 -1.78 22.76
N ILE A 67 -10.29 -2.48 23.32
CA ILE A 67 -10.68 -3.82 22.85
C ILE A 67 -11.21 -3.75 21.42
N ALA A 68 -12.11 -2.81 21.13
CA ALA A 68 -12.64 -2.61 19.78
C ALA A 68 -11.52 -2.29 18.77
N LEU A 69 -10.56 -1.42 19.14
CA LEU A 69 -9.41 -1.10 18.30
C LEU A 69 -8.53 -2.31 18.03
N GLY A 70 -8.29 -3.17 19.02
CA GLY A 70 -7.51 -4.37 18.80
C GLY A 70 -8.24 -5.44 17.97
N ILE A 71 -9.57 -5.57 18.11
CA ILE A 71 -10.39 -6.40 17.20
C ILE A 71 -10.26 -5.90 15.76
N TYR A 72 -10.42 -4.59 15.56
CA TYR A 72 -10.21 -3.97 14.24
C TYR A 72 -8.81 -4.25 13.69
N THR A 73 -7.80 -4.20 14.55
CA THR A 73 -6.40 -4.48 14.17
C THR A 73 -6.21 -5.93 13.71
N ILE A 74 -6.74 -6.90 14.46
CA ILE A 74 -6.71 -8.33 14.09
C ILE A 74 -7.38 -8.53 12.73
N LEU A 75 -8.56 -7.95 12.53
CA LEU A 75 -9.30 -8.05 11.27
C LEU A 75 -8.50 -7.44 10.11
N SER A 76 -7.96 -6.23 10.29
CA SER A 76 -7.16 -5.54 9.28
C SER A 76 -5.91 -6.33 8.87
N MET A 77 -5.15 -6.85 9.84
CA MET A 77 -3.96 -7.66 9.58
C MET A 77 -4.31 -8.99 8.87
N SER A 78 -5.45 -9.59 9.22
CA SER A 78 -5.95 -10.82 8.60
C SER A 78 -6.38 -10.59 7.16
N VAL A 79 -7.16 -9.54 6.90
CA VAL A 79 -7.60 -9.18 5.54
C VAL A 79 -6.39 -8.96 4.63
N GLN A 80 -5.36 -8.25 5.09
CA GLN A 80 -4.14 -8.02 4.30
C GLN A 80 -3.40 -9.31 3.89
N MET A 81 -3.53 -10.37 4.68
CA MET A 81 -2.99 -11.68 4.33
C MET A 81 -3.87 -12.45 3.35
N LEU A 82 -5.20 -12.31 3.45
CA LEU A 82 -6.13 -12.97 2.55
C LEU A 82 -6.00 -12.44 1.12
N ILE A 83 -5.93 -11.11 0.96
CA ILE A 83 -5.86 -10.46 -0.36
C ILE A 83 -4.45 -10.46 -1.00
N GLU A 84 -3.50 -11.20 -0.41
CA GLU A 84 -2.10 -11.22 -0.85
C GLU A 84 -1.96 -11.68 -2.30
N HIS A 85 -2.66 -12.76 -2.65
CA HIS A 85 -2.51 -13.41 -3.94
C HIS A 85 -3.07 -12.52 -5.05
N GLU A 86 -4.26 -11.98 -4.80
CA GLU A 86 -4.98 -11.08 -5.69
C GLU A 86 -4.18 -9.81 -5.95
N ILE A 87 -3.56 -9.22 -4.93
CA ILE A 87 -2.71 -8.05 -5.10
C ILE A 87 -1.47 -8.38 -5.93
N LYS A 88 -0.81 -9.52 -5.67
CA LYS A 88 0.38 -9.93 -6.43
C LYS A 88 0.06 -10.17 -7.91
N ASP A 89 -1.04 -10.86 -8.20
CA ASP A 89 -1.49 -11.10 -9.56
C ASP A 89 -1.84 -9.81 -10.28
N LEU A 90 -2.59 -8.93 -9.63
CA LEU A 90 -2.97 -7.63 -10.16
C LEU A 90 -1.71 -6.82 -10.54
N ILE A 91 -0.72 -6.77 -9.65
CA ILE A 91 0.52 -6.05 -9.92
C ILE A 91 1.34 -6.70 -11.04
N ALA A 92 1.40 -8.03 -11.10
CA ALA A 92 2.09 -8.75 -12.17
C ALA A 92 1.46 -8.47 -13.54
N GLU A 93 0.12 -8.48 -13.61
CA GLU A 93 -0.63 -8.12 -14.81
C GLU A 93 -0.37 -6.68 -15.23
N ALA A 94 -0.34 -5.74 -14.27
CA ALA A 94 -0.01 -4.34 -14.54
C ALA A 94 1.40 -4.19 -15.11
N LEU A 95 2.40 -4.86 -14.53
CA LEU A 95 3.79 -4.77 -14.98
C LEU A 95 4.01 -5.33 -16.39
N PHE A 96 3.19 -6.31 -16.81
CA PHE A 96 3.31 -6.93 -18.13
C PHE A 96 2.51 -6.20 -19.21
N SER A 97 1.34 -5.66 -18.85
CA SER A 97 0.37 -5.14 -19.82
C SER A 97 0.41 -3.63 -19.99
N MET A 98 0.99 -2.90 -19.03
CA MET A 98 0.98 -1.43 -19.04
C MET A 98 2.16 -0.83 -19.80
N TRP A 99 1.98 0.39 -20.32
CA TRP A 99 3.04 1.08 -21.06
C TRP A 99 4.18 1.50 -20.14
N ALA A 100 5.40 1.41 -20.69
CA ALA A 100 6.60 1.90 -20.03
C ALA A 100 6.63 3.43 -20.02
N VAL A 101 7.36 4.01 -19.08
CA VAL A 101 7.38 5.46 -18.80
C VAL A 101 8.00 6.26 -19.95
N ASP A 102 8.88 5.64 -20.70
CA ASP A 102 9.59 6.17 -21.87
C ASP A 102 8.76 6.07 -23.18
N SER A 103 7.56 5.49 -23.14
CA SER A 103 6.73 5.23 -24.33
C SER A 103 6.34 6.48 -25.12
N CYS A 104 6.35 7.66 -24.50
CA CYS A 104 6.02 8.95 -25.14
C CYS A 104 7.24 9.87 -25.30
N GLY A 105 8.46 9.34 -25.13
CA GLY A 105 9.71 10.08 -25.28
C GLY A 105 10.25 10.73 -24.00
N PRO A 106 11.49 11.25 -24.06
CA PRO A 106 12.27 11.64 -22.87
C PRO A 106 11.71 12.86 -22.12
N GLN A 107 10.95 13.73 -22.79
CA GLN A 107 10.33 14.89 -22.14
C GLN A 107 9.22 14.46 -21.17
N VAL A 108 8.36 13.55 -21.62
CA VAL A 108 7.25 12.99 -20.82
C VAL A 108 7.82 12.12 -19.71
N GLU A 109 8.84 11.32 -20.00
CA GLU A 109 9.56 10.53 -19.00
C GLU A 109 10.09 11.41 -17.86
N LYS A 110 10.80 12.49 -18.20
CA LYS A 110 11.35 13.43 -17.21
C LYS A 110 10.26 14.11 -16.38
N LEU A 111 9.10 14.41 -16.98
CA LEU A 111 7.94 14.97 -16.28
C LEU A 111 7.37 13.97 -15.26
N ILE A 112 7.18 12.70 -15.66
CA ILE A 112 6.68 11.64 -14.79
C ILE A 112 7.66 11.39 -13.64
N LEU A 113 8.96 11.28 -13.93
CA LEU A 113 9.99 11.05 -12.92
C LEU A 113 10.08 12.21 -11.92
N ARG A 114 9.91 13.46 -12.37
CA ARG A 114 9.87 14.63 -11.48
C ARG A 114 8.69 14.55 -10.51
N ARG A 115 7.50 14.21 -11.01
CA ARG A 115 6.30 14.01 -10.17
C ARG A 115 6.47 12.83 -9.21
N ALA A 116 7.00 11.72 -9.69
CA ALA A 116 7.28 10.54 -8.87
C ALA A 116 8.27 10.84 -7.74
N LYS A 117 9.29 11.68 -7.99
CA LYS A 117 10.24 12.10 -6.94
C LYS A 117 9.55 12.88 -5.81
N VAL A 118 8.65 13.81 -6.14
CA VAL A 118 7.87 14.56 -5.14
C VAL A 118 7.01 13.62 -4.31
N MET A 119 6.27 12.71 -4.98
CA MET A 119 5.43 11.74 -4.29
C MET A 119 6.25 10.80 -3.39
N ASN A 120 7.42 10.33 -3.86
CA ASN A 120 8.32 9.52 -3.05
C ASN A 120 8.79 10.23 -1.78
N ILE A 121 9.11 11.53 -1.85
CA ILE A 121 9.48 12.32 -0.67
C ILE A 121 8.31 12.38 0.32
N ILE A 122 7.10 12.70 -0.17
CA ILE A 122 5.89 12.74 0.66
C ILE A 122 5.69 11.39 1.37
N TYR A 123 5.85 10.27 0.66
CA TYR A 123 5.70 8.95 1.27
C TYR A 123 6.76 8.63 2.30
N CYS A 124 8.02 8.93 2.01
CA CYS A 124 9.07 8.77 3.00
C CYS A 124 8.77 9.58 4.28
N SER A 125 8.23 10.80 4.13
CA SER A 125 7.79 11.62 5.28
C SER A 125 6.62 10.98 6.04
N ILE A 126 5.61 10.44 5.35
CA ILE A 126 4.49 9.74 6.00
C ILE A 126 4.99 8.48 6.72
N PHE A 127 5.82 7.66 6.08
CA PHE A 127 6.41 6.47 6.72
C PHE A 127 7.25 6.83 7.95
N ALA A 128 8.04 7.90 7.87
CA ALA A 128 8.81 8.39 9.01
C ALA A 128 7.90 8.86 10.16
N TRP A 129 6.78 9.52 9.83
CA TRP A 129 5.78 9.92 10.82
C TRP A 129 5.14 8.71 11.51
N PHE A 130 4.72 7.69 10.76
CA PHE A 130 4.17 6.46 11.34
C PHE A 130 5.21 5.70 12.18
N ALA A 131 6.47 5.67 11.75
CA ALA A 131 7.56 5.09 12.52
C ALA A 131 7.76 5.86 13.85
N LEU A 132 7.74 7.18 13.82
CA LEU A 132 7.81 8.02 15.01
C LEU A 132 6.64 7.75 15.96
N MET A 133 5.41 7.70 15.44
CA MET A 133 4.23 7.37 16.27
C MET A 133 4.34 5.97 16.88
N ALA A 134 4.83 4.98 16.12
CA ALA A 134 5.08 3.64 16.65
C ALA A 134 6.12 3.64 17.77
N THR A 135 7.16 4.48 17.67
CA THR A 135 8.18 4.61 18.73
C THR A 135 7.67 5.31 19.99
N VAL A 136 6.79 6.31 19.85
CA VAL A 136 6.17 6.99 21.00
C VAL A 136 5.21 6.06 21.74
N MET A 137 4.53 5.17 21.02
CA MET A 137 3.66 4.13 21.59
C MET A 137 4.44 2.97 22.22
N LEU A 138 5.77 3.03 22.30
CA LEU A 138 6.54 2.01 22.99
C LEU A 138 6.39 2.18 24.51
N PRO A 139 6.32 1.07 25.25
CA PRO A 139 6.08 1.09 26.69
C PRO A 139 7.21 1.70 27.52
N MET A 140 8.34 2.08 26.91
CA MET A 140 9.39 2.85 27.59
C MET A 140 9.08 4.35 27.67
N TRP A 141 8.18 4.86 26.83
CA TRP A 141 7.94 6.30 26.64
C TRP A 141 6.55 6.75 27.13
N GLY A 142 5.69 5.82 27.57
CA GLY A 142 4.35 6.14 28.06
C GLY A 142 3.77 5.01 28.91
N ASP A 143 2.83 5.39 29.78
CA ASP A 143 1.99 4.45 30.53
C ASP A 143 0.78 4.07 29.67
N HIS A 144 0.56 2.76 29.49
CA HIS A 144 -0.55 2.23 28.70
C HIS A 144 -1.76 1.85 29.55
N SER A 145 -1.67 2.04 30.88
CA SER A 145 -2.68 1.64 31.87
C SER A 145 -4.05 2.28 31.66
N GLU A 146 -4.11 3.40 30.95
CA GLU A 146 -5.37 4.07 30.59
C GLU A 146 -6.09 3.43 29.39
N TRP A 147 -5.36 2.76 28.50
CA TRP A 147 -5.88 2.27 27.20
C TRP A 147 -5.90 0.74 27.11
N LEU A 148 -5.04 0.06 27.86
CA LEU A 148 -4.92 -1.39 27.90
C LEU A 148 -5.11 -1.87 29.33
N LEU A 149 -6.04 -2.80 29.50
CA LEU A 149 -6.34 -3.46 30.79
C LEU A 149 -5.19 -4.34 31.31
N TYR A 150 -4.07 -4.38 30.61
CA TYR A 150 -2.99 -5.33 30.82
C TYR A 150 -2.10 -4.97 32.02
N ASP A 151 -1.93 -3.68 32.33
CA ASP A 151 -1.13 -3.24 33.48
C ASP A 151 -1.76 -3.65 34.82
N PRO A 152 -3.09 -3.49 35.04
CA PRO A 152 -3.78 -4.08 36.19
C PRO A 152 -3.70 -5.60 36.25
N ILE A 153 -3.97 -6.30 35.13
CA ILE A 153 -3.96 -7.77 35.05
C ILE A 153 -2.57 -8.35 35.39
N LEU A 154 -1.49 -7.73 34.92
CA LEU A 154 -0.12 -8.16 35.23
C LEU A 154 0.27 -7.98 36.70
N VAL A 155 -0.33 -7.00 37.39
CA VAL A 155 -0.04 -6.72 38.80
C VAL A 155 -0.81 -7.66 39.72
N GLU A 156 -2.06 -8.00 39.36
CA GLU A 156 -2.92 -8.88 40.17
C GLU A 156 -2.69 -10.38 39.90
N ASP A 157 -2.54 -10.80 38.63
CA ASP A 157 -2.64 -12.23 38.28
C ASP A 157 -1.30 -12.93 38.01
N VAL A 158 -0.17 -12.22 37.81
CA VAL A 158 0.94 -12.84 37.06
C VAL A 158 2.38 -12.58 37.56
N LYS A 159 3.16 -13.68 37.71
CA LYS A 159 4.61 -13.69 38.01
C LYS A 159 5.44 -12.84 37.02
N THR A 160 6.51 -12.20 37.53
CA THR A 160 7.50 -11.32 36.85
C THR A 160 7.93 -11.76 35.43
N ARG A 161 7.95 -13.06 35.12
CA ARG A 161 8.36 -13.59 33.81
C ARG A 161 7.39 -13.24 32.68
N LEU A 162 6.08 -13.21 32.94
CA LEU A 162 5.07 -12.89 31.93
C LEU A 162 4.99 -11.38 31.66
N LYS A 163 5.36 -10.57 32.64
CA LYS A 163 5.60 -9.13 32.45
C LYS A 163 6.70 -8.90 31.40
N ILE A 164 7.83 -9.61 31.50
CA ILE A 164 8.92 -9.51 30.51
C ILE A 164 8.46 -9.92 29.11
N ILE A 165 7.70 -11.02 28.99
CA ILE A 165 7.15 -11.48 27.71
C ILE A 165 6.23 -10.43 27.11
N TYR A 166 5.37 -9.81 27.92
CA TYR A 166 4.49 -8.74 27.47
C TYR A 166 5.26 -7.53 26.94
N TYR A 167 6.23 -7.00 27.69
CA TYR A 167 7.05 -5.88 27.23
C TYR A 167 7.77 -6.22 25.92
N LEU A 168 8.41 -7.38 25.82
CA LEU A 168 9.08 -7.82 24.59
C LEU A 168 8.11 -7.96 23.41
N SER A 169 6.90 -8.47 23.65
CA SER A 169 5.89 -8.63 22.62
C SER A 169 5.36 -7.27 22.12
N THR A 170 5.17 -6.28 23.01
CA THR A 170 4.68 -4.95 22.64
C THR A 170 5.71 -4.20 21.78
N PHE A 171 7.00 -4.39 22.02
CA PHE A 171 8.06 -3.86 21.15
C PHE A 171 7.97 -4.32 19.69
N ILE A 172 7.42 -5.51 19.43
CA ILE A 172 7.25 -6.06 18.08
C ILE A 172 5.86 -5.74 17.54
N ILE A 173 4.83 -5.87 18.39
CA ILE A 173 3.44 -5.70 18.01
C ILE A 173 3.16 -4.26 17.54
N PHE A 174 3.57 -3.23 18.29
CA PHE A 174 3.25 -1.84 17.93
C PHE A 174 3.82 -1.41 16.57
N PRO A 175 5.11 -1.64 16.26
CA PRO A 175 5.64 -1.38 14.92
C PRO A 175 4.92 -2.17 13.81
N MET A 176 4.56 -3.43 14.09
CA MET A 176 3.85 -4.26 13.11
C MET A 176 2.42 -3.77 12.85
N ILE A 177 1.72 -3.29 13.88
CA ILE A 177 0.40 -2.66 13.74
C ILE A 177 0.53 -1.37 12.93
N ALA A 178 1.48 -0.50 13.27
CA ALA A 178 1.71 0.76 12.56
C ALA A 178 2.06 0.51 11.08
N PHE A 179 2.92 -0.46 10.80
CA PHE A 179 3.27 -0.86 9.44
C PHE A 179 2.05 -1.41 8.69
N SER A 180 1.25 -2.27 9.33
CA SER A 180 0.04 -2.82 8.72
C SER A 180 -0.98 -1.72 8.43
N ALA A 181 -1.11 -0.69 9.29
CA ALA A 181 -2.04 0.41 9.10
C ALA A 181 -1.73 1.28 7.87
N ILE A 182 -0.45 1.58 7.60
CA ILE A 182 -0.04 2.36 6.42
C ILE A 182 0.00 1.54 5.13
N ARG A 183 0.19 0.22 5.25
CA ARG A 183 0.43 -0.66 4.11
C ARG A 183 -0.73 -0.73 3.13
N LEU A 184 -1.94 -1.02 3.59
CA LEU A 184 -3.11 -1.15 2.71
C LEU A 184 -3.41 0.17 1.96
N PRO A 185 -3.46 1.34 2.63
CA PRO A 185 -3.51 2.64 1.93
C PRO A 185 -2.36 2.84 0.95
N GLY A 186 -1.14 2.41 1.30
CA GLY A 186 0.02 2.49 0.43
C GLY A 186 -0.10 1.66 -0.84
N ILE A 187 -0.66 0.45 -0.77
CA ILE A 187 -0.92 -0.40 -1.95
C ILE A 187 -1.99 0.24 -2.84
N LEU A 188 -3.10 0.71 -2.25
CA LEU A 188 -4.16 1.37 -3.00
C LEU A 188 -3.64 2.60 -3.75
N LEU A 189 -2.85 3.41 -3.05
CA LEU A 189 -2.27 4.62 -3.58
C LEU A 189 -1.24 4.32 -4.68
N TYR A 190 -0.46 3.24 -4.56
CA TYR A 190 0.38 2.76 -5.65
C TYR A 190 -0.45 2.47 -6.89
N GLY A 191 -1.57 1.75 -6.75
CA GLY A 191 -2.49 1.48 -7.85
C GLY A 191 -3.04 2.76 -8.51
N ILE A 192 -3.48 3.73 -7.70
CA ILE A 192 -3.98 5.02 -8.19
C ILE A 192 -2.90 5.77 -8.99
N LEU A 193 -1.68 5.82 -8.46
CA LEU A 193 -0.57 6.49 -9.12
C LEU A 193 -0.16 5.81 -10.42
N GLN A 194 -0.17 4.47 -10.46
CA GLN A 194 0.05 3.70 -11.69
C GLN A 194 -1.02 4.04 -12.74
N ILE A 195 -2.30 3.99 -12.38
CA ILE A 195 -3.40 4.33 -13.31
C ILE A 195 -3.27 5.78 -13.79
N HIS A 196 -2.99 6.72 -12.89
CA HIS A 196 -2.85 8.14 -13.24
C HIS A 196 -1.71 8.36 -14.23
N MET A 197 -0.57 7.69 -14.03
CA MET A 197 0.54 7.71 -14.97
C MET A 197 0.15 7.17 -16.34
N GLN A 198 -0.58 6.04 -16.40
CA GLN A 198 -1.03 5.47 -17.67
C GLN A 198 -1.99 6.40 -18.43
N ILE A 199 -2.90 7.08 -17.71
CA ILE A 199 -3.76 8.12 -18.30
C ILE A 199 -2.92 9.28 -18.85
N MET A 200 -1.88 9.71 -18.12
CA MET A 200 -1.00 10.79 -18.55
C MET A 200 -0.25 10.43 -19.84
N LEU A 201 0.19 9.18 -19.99
CA LEU A 201 0.83 8.67 -21.21
C LEU A 201 -0.14 8.67 -22.39
N ILE A 202 -1.37 8.17 -22.22
CA ILE A 202 -2.40 8.21 -23.27
C ILE A 202 -2.66 9.65 -23.71
N ASN A 203 -2.86 10.56 -22.75
CA ASN A 203 -3.14 11.97 -23.06
C ASN A 203 -1.98 12.63 -23.81
N HIS A 204 -0.73 12.38 -23.41
CA HIS A 204 0.42 12.92 -24.15
C HIS A 204 0.54 12.33 -25.55
N LYS A 205 0.28 11.03 -25.71
CA LYS A 205 0.32 10.38 -27.03
C LYS A 205 -0.77 10.94 -27.96
N LEU A 206 -1.97 11.22 -27.43
CA LEU A 206 -3.04 11.88 -28.18
C LEU A 206 -2.68 13.31 -28.58
N VAL A 207 -2.06 14.07 -27.68
CA VAL A 207 -1.58 15.43 -28.00
C VAL A 207 -0.48 15.38 -29.07
N GLN A 208 0.47 14.45 -28.98
CA GLN A 208 1.50 14.26 -30.02
C GLN A 208 0.86 13.98 -31.39
N VAL A 209 -0.14 13.09 -31.45
CA VAL A 209 -0.89 12.82 -32.69
C VAL A 209 -1.61 14.08 -33.19
N SER A 210 -2.16 14.91 -32.29
CA SER A 210 -2.84 16.16 -32.65
C SER A 210 -1.89 17.26 -33.12
N GLU A 211 -0.74 17.44 -32.45
CA GLU A 211 0.27 18.43 -32.83
C GLU A 211 0.93 18.06 -34.17
N ASP A 212 1.16 16.76 -34.41
CA ASP A 212 1.59 16.24 -35.71
C ASP A 212 0.56 16.51 -36.83
N LEU A 213 -0.71 16.82 -36.50
CA LEU A 213 -1.76 17.24 -37.42
C LEU A 213 -1.71 18.76 -37.67
N ASP A 214 -1.51 19.56 -36.62
CA ASP A 214 -1.47 21.03 -36.68
C ASP A 214 -0.20 21.58 -37.37
N ASP A 215 0.95 20.92 -37.16
CA ASP A 215 2.22 21.23 -37.86
C ASP A 215 2.17 20.83 -39.35
N LEU A 216 1.12 20.09 -39.74
CA LEU A 216 0.85 19.56 -41.07
C LEU A 216 -0.16 20.39 -41.89
N ASN A 217 -0.19 21.71 -41.71
CA ASN A 217 -0.94 22.65 -42.59
C ASN A 217 -0.59 22.55 -44.10
N ASN A 218 0.29 21.63 -44.50
CA ASN A 218 0.44 21.15 -45.86
C ASN A 218 -0.57 20.02 -46.16
N VAL A 219 -1.72 20.39 -46.72
CA VAL A 219 -2.80 19.50 -47.24
C VAL A 219 -2.28 18.29 -48.05
N LYS A 220 -1.10 18.41 -48.69
CA LYS A 220 -0.44 17.34 -49.45
C LYS A 220 0.04 16.13 -48.64
N LYS A 221 0.26 16.24 -47.33
CA LYS A 221 0.69 15.10 -46.49
C LYS A 221 -0.47 14.31 -45.87
N ILE A 222 -1.63 14.95 -45.68
CA ILE A 222 -2.85 14.33 -45.12
C ILE A 222 -3.47 13.32 -46.11
N ASP A 223 -3.24 13.54 -47.41
CA ASP A 223 -3.71 12.70 -48.51
C ASP A 223 -2.77 11.50 -48.80
N GLN A 224 -1.73 11.31 -47.98
CA GLN A 224 -0.91 10.10 -48.04
C GLN A 224 -1.59 9.00 -47.21
N ASP A 225 -2.02 7.92 -47.89
CA ASP A 225 -2.63 6.74 -47.25
C ASP A 225 -1.78 6.22 -46.06
N ASP A 226 -0.45 6.27 -46.17
CA ASP A 226 0.49 5.88 -45.12
C ASP A 226 0.42 6.73 -43.84
N TYR A 227 0.01 8.00 -43.94
CA TYR A 227 -0.14 8.90 -42.80
C TYR A 227 -1.45 8.64 -42.07
N GLN A 228 -2.55 8.49 -42.80
CA GLN A 228 -3.86 8.14 -42.21
C GLN A 228 -3.81 6.76 -41.54
N GLU A 229 -3.16 5.78 -42.17
CA GLU A 229 -2.99 4.45 -41.59
C GLU A 229 -2.18 4.50 -40.28
N ARG A 230 -1.15 5.35 -40.22
CA ARG A 230 -0.34 5.53 -39.00
C ARG A 230 -1.14 6.15 -37.87
N ILE A 231 -1.89 7.21 -38.14
CA ILE A 231 -2.77 7.85 -37.13
C ILE A 231 -3.83 6.86 -36.64
N TYR A 232 -4.46 6.14 -37.56
CA TYR A 232 -5.45 5.11 -37.22
C TYR A 232 -4.85 4.06 -36.27
N LYS A 233 -3.67 3.53 -36.59
CA LYS A 233 -2.95 2.57 -35.74
C LYS A 233 -2.63 3.13 -34.35
N GLU A 234 -2.14 4.37 -34.28
CA GLU A 234 -1.81 5.02 -33.00
C GLU A 234 -3.05 5.28 -32.13
N LEU A 235 -4.17 5.69 -32.74
CA LEU A 235 -5.44 5.83 -32.03
C LEU A 235 -5.99 4.47 -31.56
N CYS A 236 -5.91 3.43 -32.39
CA CYS A 236 -6.28 2.08 -31.99
C CYS A 236 -5.45 1.59 -30.79
N LEU A 237 -4.15 1.86 -30.78
CA LEU A 237 -3.27 1.53 -29.65
C LEU A 237 -3.69 2.27 -28.37
N CYS A 238 -4.00 3.58 -28.46
CA CYS A 238 -4.51 4.36 -27.32
C CYS A 238 -5.84 3.80 -26.78
N VAL A 239 -6.76 3.42 -27.66
CA VAL A 239 -8.06 2.83 -27.28
C VAL A 239 -7.88 1.45 -26.66
N GLU A 240 -7.06 0.58 -27.25
CA GLU A 240 -6.75 -0.75 -26.70
C GLU A 240 -6.15 -0.62 -25.30
N HIS A 241 -5.21 0.32 -25.13
CA HIS A 241 -4.58 0.58 -23.84
C HIS A 241 -5.57 1.14 -22.81
N HIS A 242 -6.45 2.07 -23.20
CA HIS A 242 -7.52 2.55 -22.34
C HIS A 242 -8.47 1.44 -21.89
N ILE A 243 -8.82 0.51 -22.79
CA ILE A 243 -9.64 -0.67 -22.46
C ILE A 243 -8.91 -1.56 -21.45
N LYS A 244 -7.60 -1.80 -21.62
CA LYS A 244 -6.78 -2.56 -20.64
C LYS A 244 -6.78 -1.92 -19.26
N ILE A 245 -6.62 -0.59 -19.17
CA ILE A 245 -6.71 0.15 -17.89
C ILE A 245 -8.11 -0.02 -17.27
N LYS A 246 -9.18 0.08 -18.07
CA LYS A 246 -10.55 -0.08 -17.58
C LYS A 246 -10.81 -1.49 -17.05
N LEU A 247 -10.31 -2.52 -17.74
CA LEU A 247 -10.37 -3.91 -17.30
C LEU A 247 -9.58 -4.11 -16.00
N TYR A 248 -8.37 -3.57 -15.93
CA TYR A 248 -7.53 -3.61 -14.73
C TYR A 248 -8.22 -3.02 -13.50
N VAL A 249 -8.83 -1.83 -13.64
CA VAL A 249 -9.61 -1.20 -12.55
C VAL A 249 -10.79 -2.07 -12.15
N LYS A 250 -11.47 -2.68 -13.12
CA LYS A 250 -12.61 -3.57 -12.88
C LYS A 250 -12.18 -4.84 -12.14
N SER A 251 -11.07 -5.46 -12.53
CA SER A 251 -10.49 -6.64 -11.89
C SER A 251 -10.07 -6.33 -10.45
N GLY A 252 -9.45 -5.18 -10.20
CA GLY A 252 -9.13 -4.73 -8.84
C GLY A 252 -10.36 -4.51 -7.96
N LEU A 253 -11.48 -4.06 -8.53
CA LEU A 253 -12.77 -3.94 -7.84
C LEU A 253 -13.42 -5.29 -7.54
N TYR A 254 -13.26 -6.30 -8.40
CA TYR A 254 -13.79 -7.65 -8.17
C TYR A 254 -12.95 -8.47 -7.20
N ALA A 255 -11.63 -8.25 -7.16
CA ALA A 255 -10.75 -8.82 -6.13
C ALA A 255 -11.07 -8.32 -4.71
N SER A 256 -11.88 -7.26 -4.58
CA SER A 256 -12.33 -6.69 -3.31
C SER A 256 -13.71 -7.21 -2.85
N LYS A 257 -14.36 -8.12 -3.60
CA LYS A 257 -15.65 -8.74 -3.25
C LYS A 257 -15.45 -10.19 -2.79
#